data_AF-A0A0D6MPJ6-F1
#
_entry.id   AF-A0A0D6MPJ6-F1
#
_cell.length_a   1.000
_cell.length_b   1.000
_cell.length_c   1.000
_cell.angle_alpha   90.00
_cell.angle_beta   90.00
_cell.angle_gamma   90.00
#
_symmetry.space_group_name_H-M   'P 1'
#
loop_
_entity.id
_entity.type
_entity.pdbx_description
1 polymer ?
#
loop_
_entity_poly.entity_id
_entity_poly.type
_entity_poly.pdbx_seq_one_letter_code
_entity_poly.pdbx_strand_id
1 'polypeptide(L)' 'MANALMLIRDARRLNGKSLQEVSSEAGVHFTTWAKWERGRVPAVRVLDVERITGIPREELRPDLFARPNPEAANV' A
#
# COMPACT_ATOMS: atom_id res chain seq x y z
N MET A 1 16.31 4.26 -4.53
CA MET A 1 15.39 3.38 -3.78
C MET A 1 14.02 4.05 -3.78
N ALA A 2 13.05 3.49 -4.51
CA ALA A 2 11.73 4.08 -4.67
C ALA A 2 11.00 4.08 -3.31
N ASN A 3 10.63 5.28 -2.87
CA ASN A 3 10.09 5.55 -1.55
C ASN A 3 8.61 5.18 -1.50
N ALA A 4 8.26 3.99 -0.98
CA ALA A 4 6.87 3.53 -0.83
C ALA A 4 5.97 4.52 -0.07
N LEU A 5 6.56 5.44 0.70
CA LEU A 5 5.86 6.51 1.41
C LEU A 5 5.21 7.54 0.48
N MET A 6 5.78 7.77 -0.71
CA MET A 6 5.14 8.63 -1.71
C MET A 6 3.92 7.95 -2.32
N LEU A 7 3.96 6.63 -2.53
CA LEU A 7 2.95 5.89 -3.29
C LEU A 7 1.54 6.02 -2.71
N ILE A 8 1.31 5.69 -1.42
CA ILE A 8 -0.06 5.66 -0.87
C ILE A 8 -0.68 7.06 -0.83
N ARG A 9 0.11 8.07 -0.42
CA ARG A 9 -0.37 9.45 -0.32
C ARG A 9 -0.64 10.04 -1.70
N ASP A 10 0.22 9.83 -2.68
CA ASP A 10 -0.01 10.29 -4.04
C ASP A 10 -1.13 9.53 -4.72
N ALA A 11 -1.21 8.20 -4.59
CA ALA A 11 -2.31 7.42 -5.14
C ALA A 11 -3.66 7.88 -4.60
N ARG A 12 -3.75 8.18 -3.30
CA ARG A 12 -4.97 8.78 -2.73
C ARG A 12 -5.31 10.12 -3.37
N ARG A 13 -4.32 10.99 -3.58
CA ARG A 13 -4.51 12.31 -4.21
C ARG A 13 -4.90 12.21 -5.68
N LEU A 14 -4.30 11.29 -6.43
CA LEU A 14 -4.63 11.01 -7.83
C LEU A 14 -6.05 10.49 -7.98
N ASN A 15 -6.52 9.69 -7.01
CA ASN A 15 -7.91 9.25 -6.92
C ASN A 15 -8.88 10.33 -6.40
N GLY A 16 -8.39 11.53 -6.04
CA GLY A 16 -9.22 12.60 -5.49
C GLY A 16 -9.83 12.32 -4.12
N LYS A 17 -9.43 11.22 -3.45
CA LYS A 17 -10.05 10.80 -2.18
C LYS A 17 -9.44 11.53 -0.98
N SER A 18 -10.27 11.94 -0.05
CA SER A 18 -9.84 12.48 1.24
C SER A 18 -9.31 11.39 2.17
N LEU A 19 -8.58 11.78 3.23
CA LEU A 19 -8.11 10.87 4.27
C LEU A 19 -9.27 10.15 4.98
N GLN A 20 -10.39 10.85 5.20
CA GLN A 20 -11.57 10.27 5.85
C GLN A 20 -12.22 9.20 4.98
N GLU A 21 -12.33 9.42 3.67
CA GLU A 21 -12.94 8.45 2.76
C GLU A 21 -12.15 7.15 2.72
N VAL A 22 -10.83 7.23 2.49
CA VAL A 22 -10.00 6.02 2.44
C VAL A 22 -9.92 5.32 3.79
N SER A 23 -9.93 6.05 4.90
CA SER A 23 -9.90 5.45 6.23
C SER A 23 -11.22 4.77 6.55
N SER A 24 -12.34 5.39 6.18
CA SER A 24 -13.68 4.83 6.35
C SER A 24 -13.85 3.57 5.48
N GLU A 25 -13.39 3.61 4.23
CA GLU A 25 -13.41 2.46 3.31
C GLU A 25 -12.51 1.31 3.79
N ALA A 26 -11.40 1.62 4.46
CA ALA A 26 -10.53 0.64 5.10
C ALA A 26 -11.03 0.16 6.46
N GLY A 27 -12.09 0.75 7.00
CA GLY A 27 -12.62 0.44 8.33
C GLY A 27 -11.63 0.77 9.46
N VAL A 28 -10.79 1.79 9.29
CA VAL A 28 -9.82 2.25 10.30
C VAL A 28 -9.95 3.73 10.55
N HIS A 29 -9.43 4.18 11.69
CA HIS A 29 -9.37 5.59 12.00
C HIS A 29 -8.39 6.34 11.07
N PHE A 30 -8.66 7.60 10.74
CA PHE A 30 -7.84 8.40 9.82
C PHE A 30 -6.38 8.53 10.26
N THR A 31 -6.12 8.54 11.57
CA THR A 31 -4.75 8.55 12.12
C THR A 31 -3.99 7.26 11.83
N THR A 32 -4.67 6.11 11.84
CA THR A 32 -4.10 4.81 11.48
C THR A 32 -3.71 4.81 10.00
N TRP A 33 -4.59 5.30 9.13
CA TRP A 33 -4.26 5.46 7.71
C TRP A 33 -3.06 6.41 7.50
N ALA A 34 -3.08 7.58 8.16
CA ALA A 34 -1.99 8.55 8.06
C ALA A 34 -0.64 8.02 8.60
N LYS A 35 -0.68 7.04 9.51
CA LYS A 35 0.50 6.31 9.99
C LYS A 35 1.03 5.34 8.92
N TRP A 36 0.14 4.71 8.16
CA TRP A 36 0.52 3.86 7.04
C TRP A 36 1.13 4.66 5.90
N GLU A 37 0.56 5.83 5.56
CA GLU A 37 1.12 6.75 4.56
C GLU A 37 2.55 7.21 4.91
N ARG A 38 2.85 7.35 6.21
CA ARG A 38 4.17 7.78 6.72
C ARG A 38 5.10 6.64 7.11
N GLY A 39 4.64 5.40 7.02
CA GLY A 39 5.34 4.25 7.55
C GLY A 39 5.06 3.01 6.74
N ARG A 40 4.69 1.93 7.43
CA ARG A 40 4.52 0.60 6.84
C ARG A 40 3.08 0.14 6.95
N VAL A 41 2.53 -0.37 5.85
CA VAL A 41 1.22 -1.02 5.84
C VAL A 41 1.33 -2.41 6.49
N PRO A 42 0.44 -2.75 7.45
CA PRO A 42 0.36 -4.10 8.01
C PRO A 42 0.05 -5.14 6.93
N ALA A 43 0.67 -6.32 7.00
CA ALA A 43 0.51 -7.38 6.00
C ALA A 43 -0.96 -7.71 5.70
N VAL A 44 -1.76 -7.83 6.75
CA VAL A 44 -3.20 -8.15 6.69
C VAL A 44 -4.04 -7.06 6.04
N ARG A 45 -3.56 -5.82 5.97
CA ARG A 45 -4.25 -4.66 5.38
C ARG A 45 -3.74 -4.29 3.99
N VAL A 46 -2.71 -4.98 3.48
CA VAL A 46 -2.16 -4.69 2.15
C VAL A 46 -3.22 -4.86 1.07
N LEU A 47 -4.10 -5.86 1.18
CA LEU A 47 -5.19 -6.09 0.24
C LEU A 47 -6.24 -4.97 0.26
N ASP A 48 -6.57 -4.46 1.45
CA ASP A 48 -7.48 -3.32 1.58
C ASP A 48 -6.89 -2.08 0.91
N VAL A 49 -5.60 -1.81 1.16
CA VAL A 49 -4.90 -0.67 0.57
C VAL A 49 -4.78 -0.80 -0.95
N GLU A 50 -4.45 -1.98 -1.47
CA GLU A 50 -4.42 -2.26 -2.91
C GLU A 50 -5.79 -2.00 -3.55
N ARG A 51 -6.88 -2.46 -2.94
CA ARG A 51 -8.24 -2.22 -3.44
C ARG A 51 -8.62 -0.74 -3.46
N ILE A 52 -8.24 0.01 -2.42
CA ILE A 52 -8.64 1.42 -2.26
C ILE A 52 -7.79 2.36 -3.13
N THR A 53 -6.48 2.08 -3.22
CA THR A 53 -5.50 2.97 -3.87
C THR A 53 -5.12 2.53 -5.27
N GLY A 54 -5.36 1.26 -5.63
CA GLY A 54 -4.94 0.65 -6.89
C GLY A 54 -3.46 0.25 -6.93
N ILE A 55 -2.70 0.46 -5.83
CA ILE A 55 -1.27 0.13 -5.79
C ILE A 55 -1.11 -1.38 -5.56
N PRO A 56 -0.34 -2.09 -6.38
CA PRO A 56 -0.11 -3.51 -6.20
C PRO A 56 0.61 -3.80 -4.86
N ARG A 57 0.21 -4.88 -4.18
CA ARG A 57 0.85 -5.37 -2.93
C ARG A 57 2.37 -5.52 -2.98
N GLU A 58 2.88 -5.80 -4.17
CA GLU A 58 4.31 -5.97 -4.47
C GLU A 58 5.08 -4.66 -4.26
N GLU A 59 4.45 -3.52 -4.58
CA GLU A 59 5.01 -2.20 -4.31
C GLU A 59 4.74 -1.73 -2.88
N LEU A 60 3.56 -2.06 -2.31
CA LEU A 60 3.24 -1.73 -0.92
C LEU A 60 4.12 -2.46 0.09
N ARG A 61 4.39 -3.74 -0.16
CA ARG A 61 5.16 -4.64 0.70
C ARG A 61 6.01 -5.59 -0.15
N PRO A 62 7.07 -5.08 -0.80
CA PRO A 62 8.03 -5.93 -1.53
C PRO A 62 8.67 -6.96 -0.60
N ASP A 63 8.87 -6.62 0.67
CA ASP A 63 9.38 -7.53 1.69
C ASP A 63 8.55 -8.82 1.90
N LEU A 64 7.24 -8.80 1.58
CA LEU A 64 6.36 -9.98 1.69
C LEU A 64 5.98 -10.58 0.35
N PHE A 65 5.86 -9.74 -0.67
CA PHE A 65 5.33 -10.10 -1.97
C PHE A 65 6.37 -9.96 -3.09
N ALA A 66 7.67 -9.84 -2.76
CA ALA A 66 8.73 -9.92 -3.76
C ALA A 66 8.50 -11.19 -4.57
N ARG A 67 8.20 -11.01 -5.86
CA ARG A 67 8.10 -12.13 -6.77
C ARG A 67 9.43 -12.89 -6.69
N PRO A 68 9.42 -14.21 -6.48
CA PRO A 68 10.64 -14.97 -6.70
C PRO A 68 11.08 -14.67 -8.15
N ASN A 69 12.29 -14.16 -8.31
CA ASN A 69 12.86 -13.98 -9.64
C ASN A 69 12.84 -15.37 -10.32
N PRO A 70 12.12 -15.57 -11.45
CA PRO A 70 12.08 -16.87 -12.12
C PRO A 70 13.47 -17.36 -12.55
N GLU A 71 14.50 -16.51 -12.57
CA GLU A 71 15.88 -16.92 -12.85
C GLU A 71 16.53 -17.78 -11.76
N ALA A 72 16.02 -17.80 -10.53
CA ALA A 72 16.56 -18.68 -9.48
C ALA A 72 16.11 -20.15 -9.60
N ALA A 73 15.24 -20.46 -10.55
CA ALA A 73 14.66 -21.80 -10.75
C ALA A 73 15.17 -22.52 -11.99
N ASN A 74 16.16 -21.98 -12.72
CA ASN A 74 16.79 -22.72 -13.81
C ASN A 74 18.04 -23.46 -13.31
N VAL A 75 17.92 -24.77 -13.43
CA VAL A 75 18.81 -25.87 -13.09
C VAL A 75 20.19 -25.81 -13.72
#